data_AF-A5BGQ6-F1
#
_entry.id   AF-A5BGQ6-F1
#
_cell.length_a   1.000
_cell.length_b   1.000
_cell.length_c   1.000
_cell.angle_alpha   90.00
_cell.angle_beta   90.00
_cell.angle_gamma   90.00
#
_symmetry.space_group_name_H-M   'P 1'
#
loop_
_entity.id
_entity.type
_entity.pdbx_description
1 polymer ?
#
loop_
_entity_poly.entity_id
_entity_poly.type
_entity_poly.pdbx_seq_one_letter_code
_entity_poly.pdbx_strand_id
1 'polypeptide(L)'
;MRVVSDLSMLDLICCDMDATAGQGLYPLHRCKTIHLVRHAQGIHNVEGEKDHSAYLSQELFDAHLTPLGWQQVDNLHKHVQACGLSKKVELVVVSPLLRTMQTAAGVFGGESYKDGIDVTPLMVANVGNSERPAISSLNRPPFLALELCREHLVCLLVSMKGT
;
A
#
# COMPACT_ATOMS: atom_id res chain seq x y z
N MET A 1 -1.03 -1.37 -12.50
CA MET A 1 -1.70 -0.77 -11.33
C MET A 1 -2.66 0.29 -11.84
N ARG A 2 -3.94 -0.05 -12.03
CA ARG A 2 -4.94 0.95 -12.43
C ARG A 2 -5.46 1.59 -11.15
N VAL A 3 -5.17 2.87 -10.95
CA VAL A 3 -6.03 3.70 -10.11
C VAL A 3 -7.21 4.05 -11.00
N VAL A 4 -8.39 3.61 -10.61
CA VAL A 4 -9.62 4.03 -11.26
C VAL A 4 -9.85 5.46 -10.79
N SER A 5 -9.45 6.43 -11.60
CA SER A 5 -9.64 7.86 -11.31
C SER A 5 -10.56 8.46 -12.35
N ASP A 6 -11.62 9.09 -11.82
CA ASP A 6 -12.52 10.07 -12.42
C ASP A 6 -13.53 9.57 -13.46
N LEU A 7 -14.70 9.15 -12.96
CA LEU A 7 -15.98 9.36 -13.62
C LEU A 7 -16.76 10.38 -12.76
N SER A 8 -16.70 11.65 -13.14
CA SER A 8 -17.67 12.63 -12.66
C SER A 8 -18.98 12.43 -13.43
N MET A 9 -20.07 12.58 -12.69
CA MET A 9 -21.46 12.44 -13.11
C MET A 9 -22.01 11.01 -12.99
N LEU A 10 -22.73 10.81 -11.87
CA LEU A 10 -23.82 9.84 -11.68
C LEU A 10 -23.77 8.60 -12.57
N ASP A 11 -23.08 7.54 -12.14
CA ASP A 11 -23.54 6.18 -12.41
C ASP A 11 -22.92 5.19 -11.41
N LEU A 12 -23.79 4.69 -10.54
CA LEU A 12 -23.54 3.61 -9.60
C LEU A 12 -23.43 2.30 -10.39
N ILE A 13 -22.24 1.96 -10.89
CA ILE A 13 -21.98 0.62 -11.39
C ILE A 13 -21.44 -0.21 -10.21
N CYS A 14 -22.37 -0.77 -9.44
CA CYS A 14 -22.09 -1.94 -8.62
C CYS A 14 -21.85 -3.11 -9.59
N CYS A 15 -20.65 -3.71 -9.54
CA CYS A 15 -20.40 -4.98 -10.19
C CYS A 15 -21.37 -6.00 -9.58
N ASP A 16 -22.26 -6.53 -10.42
CA ASP A 16 -23.32 -7.44 -10.04
C ASP A 16 -22.75 -8.72 -9.39
N MET A 17 -23.05 -8.91 -8.10
CA MET A 17 -23.07 -10.23 -7.47
C MET A 17 -24.40 -10.36 -6.74
N ASP A 18 -25.27 -11.17 -7.36
CA ASP A 18 -26.63 -11.51 -7.00
C ASP A 18 -26.78 -11.91 -5.52
N ALA A 19 -27.32 -11.00 -4.72
CA ALA A 19 -27.98 -11.27 -3.46
C ALA A 19 -28.96 -10.11 -3.20
N THR A 20 -30.19 -10.43 -2.81
CA THR A 20 -31.28 -9.50 -2.48
C THR A 20 -30.93 -8.56 -1.32
N ALA A 21 -30.06 -7.58 -1.58
CA ALA A 21 -29.73 -6.50 -0.67
C ALA A 21 -30.51 -5.26 -1.11
N GLY A 22 -31.40 -4.75 -0.25
CA GLY A 22 -32.12 -3.51 -0.50
C GLY A 22 -31.12 -2.40 -0.85
N GLN A 23 -31.27 -1.80 -2.04
CA GLN A 23 -30.44 -0.67 -2.46
C GLN A 23 -30.80 0.55 -1.60
N GLY A 24 -30.02 0.80 -0.56
CA GLY A 24 -30.10 2.02 0.24
C GLY A 24 -29.28 3.14 -0.40
N LEU A 25 -29.88 4.33 -0.58
CA LEU A 25 -29.15 5.52 -1.00
C LEU A 25 -28.50 6.17 0.24
N TYR A 26 -27.17 6.21 0.29
CA TYR A 26 -26.44 6.82 1.40
C TYR A 26 -25.76 8.11 0.94
N PRO A 27 -25.97 9.26 1.64
CA PRO A 27 -25.26 10.49 1.31
C PRO A 27 -23.75 10.32 1.47
N LEU A 28 -22.97 10.66 0.43
CA LEU A 28 -21.52 10.47 0.39
C LEU A 28 -20.79 11.10 1.61
N HIS A 29 -21.27 12.25 2.09
CA HIS A 29 -20.69 12.94 3.24
C HIS A 29 -20.85 12.20 4.58
N ARG A 30 -21.68 11.14 4.62
CA ARG A 30 -21.85 10.25 5.78
C ARG A 30 -21.13 8.91 5.58
N CYS A 31 -20.45 8.73 4.46
CA CYS A 31 -19.73 7.51 4.14
C CYS A 31 -18.22 7.72 4.32
N LYS A 32 -17.52 6.63 4.67
CA LYS A 32 -16.06 6.58 4.59
C LYS A 32 -15.66 5.98 3.24
N THR A 33 -14.66 6.58 2.60
CA THR A 33 -14.11 6.09 1.34
C THR A 33 -12.89 5.22 1.63
N ILE A 34 -12.89 3.99 1.12
CA ILE A 34 -11.77 3.07 1.25
C ILE A 34 -11.11 2.89 -0.12
N HIS A 35 -9.81 3.16 -0.19
CA HIS A 35 -9.00 2.92 -1.39
C HIS A 35 -8.23 1.60 -1.24
N LEU A 36 -8.47 0.65 -2.13
CA LEU A 36 -7.82 -0.65 -2.12
C LEU A 36 -6.66 -0.68 -3.12
N VAL A 37 -5.48 -1.05 -2.64
CA VAL A 37 -4.25 -1.08 -3.43
C VAL A 37 -3.54 -2.40 -3.21
N ARG A 38 -3.27 -3.14 -4.30
CA ARG A 38 -2.41 -4.34 -4.25
C ARG A 38 -0.94 -3.91 -4.13
N HIS A 39 -0.11 -4.69 -3.43
CA HIS A 39 1.33 -4.47 -3.45
C HIS A 39 1.90 -4.50 -4.87
N ALA A 40 2.97 -3.74 -5.10
CA ALA A 40 3.71 -3.78 -6.35
C ALA A 40 4.42 -5.14 -6.53
N GLN A 41 4.99 -5.38 -7.72
CA GLN A 41 5.64 -6.66 -8.01
C GLN A 41 6.75 -6.98 -6.99
N GLY A 42 6.61 -8.11 -6.29
CA GLY A 42 7.64 -8.64 -5.40
C GLY A 42 8.46 -9.74 -6.08
N ILE A 43 9.63 -10.07 -5.52
CA ILE A 43 10.48 -11.15 -6.02
C ILE A 43 9.70 -12.48 -6.09
N HIS A 44 8.84 -12.75 -5.10
CA HIS A 44 7.96 -13.92 -5.09
C HIS A 44 7.02 -14.03 -6.32
N ASN A 45 6.62 -12.90 -6.93
CA ASN A 45 5.79 -12.95 -8.13
C ASN A 45 6.58 -13.46 -9.33
N VAL A 46 7.83 -13.01 -9.48
CA VAL A 46 8.71 -13.41 -10.59
C VAL A 46 9.09 -14.88 -10.47
N GLU A 47 9.41 -15.35 -9.26
CA GLU A 47 9.76 -16.77 -9.05
C GLU A 47 8.52 -17.67 -9.12
N GLY A 48 7.37 -17.21 -8.61
CA GLY A 48 6.10 -17.94 -8.72
C GLY A 48 5.56 -18.06 -10.15
N GLU A 49 5.88 -17.12 -11.05
CA GLU A 49 5.58 -17.22 -12.48
C GLU A 49 6.46 -18.27 -13.19
N LYS A 50 7.69 -18.49 -12.71
CA LYS A 50 8.59 -19.52 -13.24
C LYS A 50 8.26 -20.91 -12.70
N ASP A 51 8.02 -20.98 -11.39
CA ASP A 51 7.67 -22.21 -10.68
C ASP A 51 6.62 -21.92 -9.61
N HIS A 52 5.42 -22.47 -9.81
CA HIS A 52 4.31 -22.27 -8.89
C HIS A 52 4.58 -22.85 -7.48
N SER A 53 5.52 -23.79 -7.33
CA SER A 53 5.94 -24.29 -6.02
C SER A 53 6.68 -23.24 -5.19
N ALA A 54 7.25 -22.22 -5.83
CA ALA A 54 7.98 -21.13 -5.19
C ALA A 54 7.07 -20.26 -4.28
N TYR A 55 5.75 -20.25 -4.50
CA TYR A 55 4.80 -19.59 -3.59
C TYR A 55 4.78 -20.20 -2.19
N LEU A 56 5.21 -21.46 -2.05
CA LEU A 56 5.31 -22.17 -0.78
C LEU A 56 6.71 -22.04 -0.16
N SER A 57 7.66 -21.38 -0.85
CA SER A 57 9.00 -21.19 -0.33
C SER A 57 9.02 -20.22 0.85
N GLN A 58 9.61 -20.66 1.96
CA GLN A 58 9.81 -19.83 3.15
C GLN A 58 10.71 -18.63 2.85
N GLU A 59 11.64 -18.75 1.92
CA GLU A 59 12.55 -17.66 1.51
C GLU A 59 11.81 -16.52 0.77
N LEU A 60 10.69 -16.84 0.13
CA LEU A 60 9.89 -15.88 -0.63
C LEU A 60 8.69 -15.35 0.15
N PHE A 61 8.46 -15.85 1.36
CA PHE A 61 7.34 -15.46 2.21
C PHE A 61 7.31 -13.94 2.44
N ASP A 62 8.44 -13.36 2.84
CA ASP A 62 8.60 -11.93 3.09
C ASP A 62 9.43 -11.22 2.00
N ALA A 63 9.26 -11.65 0.75
CA ALA A 63 9.98 -11.09 -0.37
C ALA A 63 9.77 -9.57 -0.53
N HIS A 64 10.86 -8.85 -0.81
CA HIS A 64 10.85 -7.43 -1.15
C HIS A 64 10.37 -7.18 -2.58
N LEU A 65 10.16 -5.90 -2.91
CA LEU A 65 9.83 -5.44 -4.26
C LEU A 65 10.98 -5.64 -5.25
N THR A 66 10.64 -5.94 -6.50
CA THR A 66 11.59 -5.95 -7.64
C THR A 66 11.90 -4.50 -8.07
N PRO A 67 12.93 -4.27 -8.90
CA PRO A 67 13.14 -2.96 -9.52
C PRO A 67 11.91 -2.46 -10.30
N LEU A 68 11.20 -3.36 -11.00
CA LEU A 68 9.93 -3.03 -11.67
C LEU A 68 8.82 -2.70 -10.65
N GLY A 69 8.74 -3.42 -9.54
CA GLY A 69 7.81 -3.11 -8.44
C GLY A 69 8.03 -1.71 -7.89
N TRP A 70 9.29 -1.31 -7.72
CA TRP A 70 9.65 0.05 -7.33
C TRP A 70 9.27 1.12 -8.36
N GLN A 71 9.40 0.83 -9.67
CA GLN A 71 8.90 1.72 -10.72
C GLN A 71 7.37 1.86 -10.66
N GLN A 72 6.64 0.79 -10.36
CA GLN A 72 5.19 0.83 -10.16
C GLN A 72 4.81 1.72 -8.96
N VAL A 73 5.58 1.63 -7.87
CA VAL A 73 5.44 2.48 -6.68
C VAL A 73 5.63 3.95 -7.03
N ASP A 74 6.67 4.30 -7.77
CA ASP A 74 6.94 5.70 -8.16
C ASP A 74 5.83 6.27 -9.03
N ASN A 75 5.32 5.48 -9.97
CA ASN A 75 4.22 5.88 -10.83
C ASN A 75 2.94 6.11 -10.01
N LEU A 76 2.65 5.25 -9.04
CA LEU A 76 1.51 5.44 -8.16
C LEU A 76 1.69 6.64 -7.24
N HIS A 77 2.89 6.85 -6.67
CA HIS A 77 3.20 8.03 -5.86
C HIS A 77 2.87 9.31 -6.64
N LYS A 78 3.40 9.44 -7.86
CA LYS A 78 3.13 10.61 -8.73
C LYS A 78 1.64 10.81 -8.97
N HIS A 79 0.91 9.74 -9.24
CA HIS A 79 -0.54 9.79 -9.46
C HIS A 79 -1.31 10.25 -8.21
N VAL A 80 -1.02 9.67 -7.04
CA VAL A 80 -1.66 10.01 -5.76
C VAL A 80 -1.42 11.48 -5.38
N GLN A 81 -0.24 12.00 -5.68
CA GLN A 81 0.08 13.41 -5.47
C GLN A 81 -0.67 14.31 -6.46
N ALA A 82 -0.68 13.95 -7.75
CA ALA A 82 -1.33 14.74 -8.80
C ALA A 82 -2.84 14.87 -8.60
N CYS A 83 -3.52 13.80 -8.17
CA CYS A 83 -4.96 13.84 -7.87
C CYS A 83 -5.30 14.41 -6.48
N GLY A 84 -4.28 14.78 -5.69
CA GLY A 84 -4.46 15.30 -4.33
C GLY A 84 -5.00 14.28 -3.33
N LEU A 85 -4.99 12.98 -3.65
CA LEU A 85 -5.45 11.92 -2.77
C LEU A 85 -4.58 11.83 -1.50
N SER A 86 -3.28 12.13 -1.61
CA SER A 86 -2.37 12.18 -0.46
C SER A 86 -2.85 13.07 0.68
N LYS A 87 -3.59 14.15 0.37
CA LYS A 87 -4.14 15.09 1.35
C LYS A 87 -5.47 14.65 1.96
N LYS A 88 -6.15 13.69 1.33
CA LYS A 88 -7.47 13.18 1.75
C LYS A 88 -7.37 11.90 2.58
N VAL A 89 -6.27 11.17 2.47
CA VAL A 89 -6.07 9.91 3.19
C VAL A 89 -5.81 10.21 4.68
N GLU A 90 -6.68 9.68 5.54
CA GLU A 90 -6.60 9.87 7.00
C GLU A 90 -5.80 8.74 7.69
N LEU A 91 -5.68 7.57 7.06
CA LEU A 91 -5.04 6.37 7.60
C LEU A 91 -4.58 5.45 6.47
N VAL A 92 -3.38 4.88 6.59
CA VAL A 92 -2.88 3.83 5.69
C VAL A 92 -2.78 2.52 6.46
N VAL A 93 -3.56 1.51 6.04
CA VAL A 93 -3.53 0.17 6.63
C VAL A 93 -2.83 -0.79 5.68
N VAL A 94 -1.90 -1.59 6.20
CA VAL A 94 -1.07 -2.50 5.40
C VAL A 94 -0.97 -3.87 6.04
N SER A 95 -0.84 -4.91 5.23
CA SER A 95 -0.36 -6.20 5.74
C SER A 95 1.10 -6.06 6.19
N PRO A 96 1.55 -6.80 7.22
CA PRO A 96 2.93 -6.73 7.73
C PRO A 96 3.90 -7.58 6.89
N LEU A 97 3.81 -7.47 5.56
CA LEU A 97 4.76 -8.07 4.63
C LEU A 97 5.63 -6.97 4.02
N LEU A 98 6.90 -7.27 3.77
CA LEU A 98 7.88 -6.32 3.30
C LEU A 98 7.44 -5.62 2.01
N ARG A 99 6.94 -6.39 1.04
CA ARG A 99 6.37 -5.87 -0.22
C ARG A 99 5.18 -4.92 -0.02
N THR A 100 4.29 -5.17 0.94
CA THR A 100 3.12 -4.30 1.20
C THR A 100 3.56 -3.04 1.92
N MET A 101 4.45 -3.16 2.90
CA MET A 101 5.03 -2.02 3.62
C MET A 101 5.87 -1.13 2.69
N GLN A 102 6.73 -1.70 1.84
CA GLN A 102 7.51 -0.96 0.84
C GLN A 102 6.62 -0.23 -0.16
N THR A 103 5.55 -0.89 -0.63
CA THR A 103 4.59 -0.26 -1.54
C THR A 103 3.93 0.93 -0.86
N ALA A 104 3.41 0.75 0.36
CA ALA A 104 2.69 1.80 1.07
C ALA A 104 3.61 2.96 1.48
N ALA A 105 4.80 2.66 2.00
CA ALA A 105 5.78 3.68 2.37
C ALA A 105 6.24 4.46 1.13
N GLY A 106 6.52 3.78 0.01
CA GLY A 106 6.89 4.47 -1.23
C GLY A 106 5.78 5.34 -1.82
N VAL A 107 4.52 4.91 -1.74
CA VAL A 107 3.39 5.65 -2.31
C VAL A 107 2.94 6.81 -1.42
N PHE A 108 2.78 6.57 -0.12
CA PHE A 108 2.17 7.52 0.80
C PHE A 108 3.18 8.22 1.72
N GLY A 109 4.42 7.74 1.76
CA GLY A 109 5.52 8.33 2.54
C GLY A 109 6.09 9.63 1.95
N GLY A 110 6.91 10.30 2.76
CA GLY A 110 7.58 11.56 2.47
C GLY A 110 8.77 11.43 1.54
N GLU A 111 9.20 12.56 0.97
CA GLU A 111 10.49 12.64 0.30
C GLU A 111 11.64 12.33 1.28
N SER A 112 12.81 12.06 0.71
CA SER A 112 14.06 11.84 1.43
C SER A 112 14.33 12.96 2.43
N TYR A 113 14.94 12.58 3.56
CA TYR A 113 15.38 13.47 4.63
C TYR A 113 16.10 14.71 4.07
N LYS A 114 15.56 15.90 4.34
CA LYS A 114 16.24 17.19 4.11
C LYS A 114 16.93 17.58 5.41
N ASP A 115 18.22 17.90 5.32
CA ASP A 115 19.11 18.17 6.46
C ASP A 115 18.45 19.10 7.49
N GLY A 116 18.35 18.63 8.74
CA GLY A 116 18.06 19.47 9.91
C GLY A 116 16.78 19.19 10.69
N ILE A 117 15.94 18.22 10.31
CA ILE A 117 14.78 17.81 11.12
C ILE A 117 14.90 16.33 11.47
N ASP A 118 15.17 16.03 12.75
CA ASP A 118 15.23 14.66 13.29
C ASP A 118 13.83 14.02 13.30
N VAL A 119 13.38 13.56 12.12
CA VAL A 119 12.12 12.82 11.98
C VAL A 119 12.44 11.35 11.81
N THR A 120 11.86 10.52 12.69
CA THR A 120 11.91 9.06 12.57
C THR A 120 11.46 8.63 11.16
N PRO A 121 12.32 7.91 10.42
CA PRO A 121 11.98 7.47 9.07
C PRO A 121 10.82 6.47 9.14
N LEU A 122 9.86 6.63 8.22
CA LEU A 122 8.81 5.65 7.99
C LEU A 122 9.38 4.34 7.47
N MET A 123 10.44 4.42 6.67
CA MET A 123 11.20 3.27 6.19
C MET A 123 12.67 3.66 6.09
N VAL A 124 13.57 2.84 6.64
CA VAL A 124 15.02 3.11 6.60
C VAL A 124 15.58 2.97 5.18
N ALA A 125 16.80 3.48 4.97
CA ALA A 125 17.46 3.37 3.67
C ALA A 125 17.79 1.91 3.33
N ASN A 126 17.80 1.60 2.03
CA ASN A 126 18.20 0.30 1.46
C ASN A 126 17.43 -0.93 2.00
N VAL A 127 16.19 -0.74 2.46
CA VAL A 127 15.33 -1.85 2.92
C VAL A 127 15.07 -2.83 1.78
N GLY A 128 15.42 -4.10 1.99
CA GLY A 128 15.29 -5.14 0.96
C GLY A 128 16.26 -4.95 -0.22
N ASN A 129 17.47 -4.47 0.04
CA ASN A 129 18.53 -4.25 -0.97
C ASN A 129 18.05 -3.40 -2.15
N SER A 130 17.24 -2.38 -1.88
CA SER A 130 16.56 -1.58 -2.90
C SER A 130 17.40 -0.40 -3.43
N GLU A 131 18.53 -0.11 -2.80
CA GLU A 131 19.36 1.09 -3.04
C GLU A 131 18.58 2.41 -2.89
N ARG A 132 17.45 2.38 -2.18
CA ARG A 132 16.58 3.56 -1.99
C ARG A 132 16.94 4.35 -0.75
N PRO A 133 16.77 5.69 -0.78
CA PRO A 133 16.93 6.51 0.41
C PRO A 133 15.86 6.17 1.46
N ALA A 134 16.09 6.62 2.69
CA ALA A 134 15.07 6.54 3.73
C ALA A 134 13.84 7.36 3.35
N ILE A 135 12.66 6.87 3.72
CA ILE A 135 11.37 7.51 3.48
C ILE A 135 10.91 8.17 4.77
N SER A 136 10.57 9.46 4.72
CA SER A 136 10.12 10.20 5.89
C SER A 136 8.65 9.95 6.23
N SER A 137 8.31 10.01 7.51
CA SER A 137 6.92 10.05 8.00
C SER A 137 6.34 11.48 8.06
N LEU A 138 7.15 12.52 7.77
CA LEU A 138 6.78 13.92 7.94
C LEU A 138 5.59 14.32 7.06
N ASN A 139 4.57 14.92 7.68
CA ASN A 139 3.33 15.35 7.03
C ASN A 139 2.58 14.23 6.29
N ARG A 140 2.74 12.98 6.71
CA ARG A 140 2.08 11.81 6.12
C ARG A 140 1.02 11.23 7.05
N PRO A 141 0.00 10.56 6.51
CA PRO A 141 -1.01 9.90 7.33
C PRO A 141 -0.36 8.83 8.24
N PRO A 142 -0.97 8.50 9.39
CA PRO A 142 -0.52 7.40 10.22
C PRO A 142 -0.58 6.07 9.45
N PHE A 143 0.37 5.19 9.75
CA PHE A 143 0.46 3.84 9.18
C PHE A 143 0.09 2.82 10.25
N LEU A 144 -0.67 1.82 9.86
CA LEU A 144 -1.09 0.73 10.72
C LEU A 144 -0.84 -0.60 9.99
N ALA A 145 0.16 -1.34 10.45
CA ALA A 145 0.41 -2.69 9.98
C ALA A 145 -0.48 -3.67 10.76
N LEU A 146 -1.41 -4.31 10.07
CA LEU A 146 -2.35 -5.26 10.65
C LEU A 146 -2.42 -6.52 9.80
N GLU A 147 -2.25 -7.66 10.46
CA GLU A 147 -2.51 -8.96 9.91
C GLU A 147 -3.80 -9.52 10.52
N LEU A 148 -4.92 -9.38 9.80
CA LEU A 148 -6.22 -9.89 10.26
C LEU A 148 -6.61 -11.23 9.63
N CYS A 149 -6.09 -11.55 8.44
CA CYS A 149 -6.21 -12.86 7.81
C CYS A 149 -4.91 -13.14 7.06
N ARG A 150 -4.22 -14.22 7.43
CA ARG A 150 -3.08 -14.73 6.67
C ARG A 150 -3.57 -15.88 5.79
N GLU A 151 -3.02 -15.98 4.59
CA GLU A 151 -3.11 -17.17 3.75
C GLU A 151 -2.37 -18.42 4.31
N HIS A 152 -2.37 -18.68 5.65
CA HIS A 152 -2.09 -19.96 6.37
C HIS A 152 -1.21 -19.93 7.66
N LEU A 153 -0.75 -18.80 8.22
CA LEU A 153 0.15 -18.79 9.41
C LEU A 153 -0.12 -17.60 10.38
N VAL A 154 0.33 -17.70 11.63
CA VAL A 154 -0.16 -16.92 12.79
C VAL A 154 0.28 -15.44 12.83
N CYS A 155 -0.61 -14.58 13.32
CA CYS A 155 -0.54 -13.10 13.44
C CYS A 155 0.67 -12.53 14.20
N LEU A 156 1.23 -11.42 13.70
CA LEU A 156 2.04 -10.47 14.47
C LEU A 156 1.46 -9.05 14.37
N LEU A 157 1.27 -8.37 15.50
CA LEU A 157 0.85 -6.97 15.57
C LEU A 157 2.09 -6.08 15.66
N VAL A 158 2.33 -5.22 14.67
CA VAL A 158 3.38 -4.20 14.73
C VAL A 158 2.73 -2.82 14.65
N SER A 159 2.65 -2.13 15.80
CA SER A 159 2.22 -0.74 15.85
C SER A 159 3.42 0.17 15.65
N MET A 160 3.56 0.77 14.47
CA MET A 160 4.53 1.83 14.22
C MET A 160 3.93 3.17 14.67
N LYS A 161 4.02 3.48 15.97
CA LYS A 161 3.73 4.83 16.47
C LYS A 161 4.99 5.68 16.36
N GLY A 162 4.99 6.64 15.44
CA GLY A 162 5.92 7.77 15.50
C GLY A 162 5.53 8.66 16.67
N THR A 163 6.40 8.74 17.68
CA THR A 163 6.38 9.75 18.74
C THR A 163 7.05 11.02 18.25
#